data_AF-A0A4Q4TC41-F1
#
_entry.id   AF-A0A4Q4TC41-F1
#
_cell.length_a   1.000
_cell.length_b   1.000
_cell.length_c   1.000
_cell.angle_alpha   90.00
_cell.angle_beta   90.00
_cell.angle_gamma   90.00
#
_symmetry.space_group_name_H-M   'P 1'
#
loop_
_entity.id
_entity.type
_entity.pdbx_description
1 polymer ?
#
loop_
_entity_poly.entity_id
_entity_poly.type
_entity_poly.pdbx_seq_one_letter_code
_entity_poly.pdbx_strand_id
1 'polypeptide(L)'
;MRPQTTYPVLLALLGLAAAEDMTTTTTATACTASSTSGAFYDLRPDMAVKAPEDGSKPAHNAPTVDYKARGHDYGSNFILNICGPVVEPVDGEVHDVKQELWRNISAYYVSKGDVYSLGMQSGALIARGKELVLQYKGGSLCGKKHKSKSDRRNAGEEIAARGAVHEGAAYKDYEDDEGGSDAGNSTAVDALKKHDDDDDDVRRKSTTIFFSCDKDPMAAAASVSFIAADPDECNYVFKVKSRHACAGAEPHKPGSVEPGSVFLIILVIAVLVYLLGGIFYNRTVSNARGWKQLPNYSLWAGVWSFITDLFFIVLSSCARFLPSRRGYHYLAGSPTGRTRSSRDRDAENRLIDQLDEEWDD
;
A
#
# COMPACT_ATOMS: atom_id res chain seq x y z
N MET A 1 56.88 -40.66 -10.62
CA MET A 1 55.58 -41.16 -11.10
C MET A 1 54.48 -40.22 -10.59
N ARG A 2 53.81 -39.52 -11.52
CA ARG A 2 52.56 -38.72 -11.44
C ARG A 2 52.25 -37.87 -10.17
N PRO A 3 52.18 -36.54 -10.29
CA PRO A 3 51.45 -35.70 -9.34
C PRO A 3 49.93 -35.82 -9.60
N GLN A 4 49.14 -36.05 -8.56
CA GLN A 4 47.68 -36.02 -8.62
C GLN A 4 47.19 -34.57 -8.58
N THR A 5 46.63 -34.12 -9.69
CA THR A 5 45.95 -32.84 -9.85
C THR A 5 44.57 -32.91 -9.19
N THR A 6 44.39 -32.20 -8.08
CA THR A 6 43.08 -31.97 -7.45
C THR A 6 42.35 -30.86 -8.20
N TYR A 7 41.28 -31.21 -8.92
CA TYR A 7 40.35 -30.26 -9.52
C TYR A 7 39.39 -29.69 -8.45
N PRO A 8 39.19 -28.37 -8.35
CA PRO A 8 38.08 -27.85 -7.57
C PRO A 8 36.77 -28.03 -8.35
N VAL A 9 35.87 -28.83 -7.80
CA VAL A 9 34.49 -29.02 -8.27
C VAL A 9 33.72 -27.72 -8.03
N LEU A 10 33.29 -27.07 -9.10
CA LEU A 10 32.37 -25.93 -9.08
C LEU A 10 30.96 -26.45 -8.76
N LEU A 11 30.51 -26.18 -7.53
CA LEU A 11 29.14 -26.41 -7.07
C LEU A 11 28.21 -25.37 -7.70
N ALA A 12 27.35 -25.80 -8.60
CA ALA A 12 26.26 -25.00 -9.13
C ALA A 12 25.18 -24.80 -8.04
N LEU A 13 25.01 -23.56 -7.58
CA LEU A 13 23.89 -23.16 -6.74
C LEU A 13 22.66 -22.97 -7.64
N LEU A 14 21.80 -23.99 -7.69
CA LEU A 14 20.42 -23.89 -8.14
C LEU A 14 19.64 -23.08 -7.10
N GLY A 15 19.28 -21.85 -7.44
CA GLY A 15 18.35 -21.03 -6.66
C GLY A 15 16.94 -21.63 -6.74
N LEU A 16 16.52 -22.32 -5.68
CA LEU A 16 15.11 -22.62 -5.42
C LEU A 16 14.42 -21.30 -5.04
N ALA A 17 13.64 -20.73 -5.95
CA ALA A 17 12.63 -19.74 -5.57
C ALA A 17 11.47 -20.50 -4.94
N ALA A 18 11.44 -20.53 -3.60
CA ALA A 18 10.25 -20.91 -2.86
C ALA A 18 9.18 -19.84 -3.11
N ALA A 19 8.15 -20.20 -3.85
CA ALA A 19 6.89 -19.46 -3.83
C ALA A 19 6.25 -19.75 -2.47
N GLU A 20 6.31 -18.77 -1.56
CA GLU A 20 5.49 -18.83 -0.35
C GLU A 20 4.06 -18.45 -0.73
N ASP A 21 3.18 -19.45 -0.71
CA ASP A 21 1.73 -19.31 -0.74
C ASP A 21 1.29 -18.44 0.46
N MET A 22 0.80 -17.24 0.19
CA MET A 22 0.22 -16.38 1.22
C MET A 22 -1.22 -16.81 1.51
N THR A 23 -1.35 -17.78 2.42
CA THR A 23 -2.63 -18.22 2.99
C THR A 23 -3.00 -17.37 4.20
N THR A 24 -4.00 -16.51 4.01
CA THR A 24 -4.97 -15.95 4.98
C THR A 24 -4.55 -15.68 6.44
N THR A 25 -4.60 -14.40 6.84
CA THR A 25 -5.54 -13.83 7.86
C THR A 25 -4.90 -12.61 8.57
N THR A 26 -5.15 -11.41 8.06
CA THR A 26 -5.52 -10.19 8.80
C THR A 26 -5.99 -9.19 7.73
N THR A 27 -7.20 -8.68 7.84
CA THR A 27 -7.83 -7.76 6.86
C THR A 27 -6.99 -6.50 6.66
N ALA A 28 -6.10 -6.52 5.66
CA ALA A 28 -5.50 -5.31 5.11
C ALA A 28 -6.61 -4.51 4.42
N THR A 29 -7.04 -3.41 5.03
CA THR A 29 -7.96 -2.45 4.40
C THR A 29 -7.26 -1.88 3.16
N ALA A 30 -7.64 -2.38 1.99
CA ALA A 30 -7.10 -1.92 0.73
C ALA A 30 -7.46 -0.43 0.55
N CYS A 31 -6.49 0.47 0.72
CA CYS A 31 -6.60 1.92 0.45
C CYS A 31 -5.86 2.26 -0.86
N THR A 32 -6.10 1.44 -1.87
CA THR A 32 -5.42 1.48 -3.16
C THR A 32 -6.45 1.33 -4.26
N ALA A 33 -6.26 2.03 -5.38
CA ALA A 33 -7.13 1.92 -6.54
C ALA A 33 -6.30 1.78 -7.82
N SER A 34 -6.85 1.06 -8.79
CA SER A 34 -6.32 1.03 -10.16
C SER A 34 -7.35 1.63 -11.10
N SER A 35 -6.90 2.48 -12.03
CA SER A 35 -7.72 3.03 -13.11
C SER A 35 -7.78 2.04 -14.28
N THR A 36 -8.82 2.16 -15.11
CA THR A 36 -8.94 1.45 -16.40
C THR A 36 -7.79 1.77 -17.36
N SER A 37 -7.12 2.91 -17.18
CA SER A 37 -5.93 3.30 -17.94
C SER A 37 -4.63 2.63 -17.45
N GLY A 38 -4.68 1.78 -16.42
CA GLY A 38 -3.50 1.14 -15.84
C GLY A 38 -2.72 2.01 -14.84
N ALA A 39 -3.25 3.17 -14.45
CA ALA A 39 -2.68 3.98 -13.37
C ALA A 39 -2.99 3.37 -12.00
N PHE A 40 -2.00 3.31 -11.10
CA PHE A 40 -2.17 2.84 -9.73
C PHE A 40 -2.10 4.02 -8.75
N TYR A 41 -2.94 3.97 -7.72
CA TYR A 41 -3.06 4.98 -6.70
C TYR A 41 -2.97 4.33 -5.32
N ASP A 42 -2.13 4.87 -4.46
CA ASP A 42 -1.89 4.35 -3.10
C ASP A 42 -2.02 5.47 -2.09
N LEU A 43 -3.15 5.53 -1.38
CA LEU A 43 -3.41 6.55 -0.38
C LEU A 43 -3.01 6.10 1.04
N ARG A 44 -2.39 4.92 1.20
CA ARG A 44 -1.91 4.45 2.52
C ARG A 44 -0.98 5.45 3.23
N PRO A 45 -0.08 6.17 2.54
CA PRO A 45 0.75 7.17 3.20
C PRO A 45 -0.04 8.38 3.74
N ASP A 46 -1.25 8.63 3.24
CA ASP A 46 -2.12 9.72 3.72
C ASP A 46 -3.02 9.27 4.88
N MET A 47 -3.07 7.99 5.22
CA MET A 47 -3.87 7.50 6.33
C MET A 47 -3.25 7.99 7.64
N ALA A 48 -4.02 8.67 8.48
CA ALA A 48 -3.54 9.05 9.80
C ALA A 48 -3.54 7.83 10.73
N VAL A 49 -2.47 7.66 11.50
CA VAL A 49 -2.27 6.52 12.41
C VAL A 49 -1.84 7.03 13.77
N LYS A 50 -2.28 6.37 14.86
CA LYS A 50 -1.82 6.71 16.22
C LYS A 50 -0.29 6.72 16.27
N ALA A 51 0.27 7.79 16.84
CA ALA A 51 1.71 7.89 17.04
C ALA A 51 2.22 6.69 17.88
N PRO A 52 3.31 6.02 17.46
CA PRO A 52 3.91 4.93 18.25
C PRO A 52 4.33 5.43 19.63
N GLU A 53 4.02 4.66 20.68
CA GLU A 53 4.37 5.03 22.06
C GLU A 53 5.89 5.04 22.30
N ASP A 54 6.64 4.31 21.46
CA ASP A 54 8.10 4.25 21.47
C ASP A 54 8.79 5.50 20.88
N GLY A 55 8.03 6.50 20.42
CA GLY A 55 8.56 7.72 19.80
C GLY A 55 9.23 7.51 18.43
N SER A 56 9.11 6.30 17.86
CA SER A 56 9.56 5.99 16.51
C SER A 56 8.68 6.68 15.47
N LYS A 57 9.26 7.01 14.30
CA LYS A 57 8.49 7.62 13.21
C LYS A 57 7.50 6.60 12.65
N PRO A 58 6.26 7.00 12.35
CA PRO A 58 5.28 6.12 11.73
C PRO A 58 5.77 5.65 10.35
N ALA A 59 5.35 4.45 9.96
CA ALA A 59 5.67 3.89 8.65
C ALA A 59 5.28 4.88 7.53
N HIS A 60 6.14 4.99 6.51
CA HIS A 60 5.94 5.88 5.36
C HIS A 60 5.73 7.37 5.68
N ASN A 61 6.15 7.85 6.86
CA ASN A 61 5.86 9.21 7.35
C ASN A 61 4.36 9.55 7.37
N ALA A 62 3.53 8.55 7.69
CA ALA A 62 2.10 8.73 7.81
C ALA A 62 1.75 9.84 8.83
N PRO A 63 0.70 10.64 8.59
CA PRO A 63 0.20 11.61 9.55
C PRO A 63 -0.15 10.95 10.89
N THR A 64 0.08 11.65 11.99
CA THR A 64 -0.27 11.16 13.33
C THR A 64 -1.50 11.82 13.93
N VAL A 65 -2.10 12.76 13.20
CA VAL A 65 -3.21 13.60 13.66
C VAL A 65 -4.30 13.54 12.59
N ASP A 66 -5.55 13.50 13.04
CA ASP A 66 -6.71 13.55 12.15
C ASP A 66 -6.78 14.84 11.33
N TYR A 67 -7.34 14.75 10.14
CA TYR A 67 -7.52 15.89 9.26
C TYR A 67 -8.69 16.75 9.74
N LYS A 68 -8.47 18.06 9.78
CA LYS A 68 -9.47 19.05 10.20
C LYS A 68 -9.88 19.91 9.01
N ALA A 69 -11.17 19.91 8.70
CA ALA A 69 -11.74 20.74 7.64
C ALA A 69 -12.69 21.78 8.23
N ARG A 70 -12.53 23.05 7.82
CA ARG A 70 -13.40 24.15 8.25
C ARG A 70 -14.68 24.14 7.43
N GLY A 71 -15.82 23.99 8.08
CA GLY A 71 -17.13 24.09 7.43
C GLY A 71 -17.60 25.53 7.31
N HIS A 72 -16.85 26.38 6.58
CA HIS A 72 -17.06 27.84 6.48
C HIS A 72 -18.53 28.28 6.52
N ASP A 73 -19.39 27.67 5.71
CA ASP A 73 -20.83 27.99 5.63
C ASP A 73 -21.72 27.10 6.52
N TYR A 74 -21.23 25.93 6.94
CA TYR A 74 -21.97 24.97 7.77
C TYR A 74 -21.92 25.31 9.27
N GLY A 75 -20.94 26.11 9.70
CA GLY A 75 -20.83 26.58 11.08
C GLY A 75 -20.26 25.56 12.07
N SER A 76 -19.76 24.42 11.59
CA SER A 76 -19.05 23.41 12.40
C SER A 76 -17.73 22.99 11.74
N ASN A 77 -16.76 22.56 12.54
CA ASN A 77 -15.53 21.97 12.04
C ASN A 77 -15.68 20.46 11.93
N PHE A 78 -15.08 19.89 10.89
CA PHE A 78 -15.12 18.47 10.61
C PHE A 78 -13.78 17.83 10.93
N ILE A 79 -13.82 16.64 11.50
CA ILE A 79 -12.67 15.81 11.78
C ILE A 79 -12.85 14.51 11.01
N LEU A 80 -11.84 14.12 10.24
CA LEU A 80 -11.87 12.87 9.49
C LEU A 80 -10.49 12.28 9.28
N ASN A 81 -10.47 10.98 9.03
CA ASN A 81 -9.31 10.24 8.56
C ASN A 81 -9.55 9.72 7.13
N ILE A 82 -8.47 9.36 6.43
CA ILE A 82 -8.48 8.77 5.08
C ILE A 82 -8.30 7.26 5.22
N CYS A 83 -9.19 6.47 4.59
CA CYS A 83 -9.23 4.99 4.63
C CYS A 83 -9.19 4.28 6.00
N GLY A 84 -9.11 5.05 7.09
CA GLY A 84 -8.95 4.63 8.47
C GLY A 84 -10.08 5.16 9.36
N PRO A 85 -10.21 4.66 10.58
CA PRO A 85 -11.01 5.30 11.61
C PRO A 85 -10.26 6.53 12.13
N VAL A 86 -10.95 7.46 12.79
CA VAL A 86 -10.28 8.60 13.44
C VAL A 86 -9.23 8.12 14.46
N VAL A 87 -8.10 8.83 14.52
CA VAL A 87 -6.96 8.49 15.38
C VAL A 87 -7.31 8.76 16.84
N GLU A 88 -7.85 9.94 17.11
CA GLU A 88 -8.33 10.29 18.44
C GLU A 88 -9.72 9.66 18.65
N PRO A 89 -9.91 8.84 19.69
CA PRO A 89 -11.20 8.25 19.98
C PRO A 89 -12.22 9.36 20.21
N VAL A 90 -13.44 9.15 19.73
CA VAL A 90 -14.53 10.11 19.91
C VAL A 90 -14.95 10.13 21.38
N ASP A 91 -14.68 11.25 22.05
CA ASP A 91 -15.11 11.49 23.43
C ASP A 91 -16.57 11.94 23.46
N GLY A 92 -17.46 11.16 24.06
CA GLY A 92 -18.87 11.50 24.26
C GLY A 92 -19.85 10.58 23.56
N GLU A 93 -21.15 10.81 23.79
CA GLU A 93 -22.22 10.04 23.14
C GLU A 93 -22.36 10.46 21.68
N VAL A 94 -22.14 9.52 20.76
CA VAL A 94 -22.39 9.73 19.33
C VAL A 94 -23.86 9.45 19.05
N HIS A 95 -24.57 10.46 18.55
CA HIS A 95 -25.99 10.33 18.24
C HIS A 95 -26.24 9.25 17.18
N ASP A 96 -27.26 8.42 17.43
CA ASP A 96 -27.77 7.38 16.54
C ASP A 96 -26.78 6.29 16.09
N VAL A 97 -25.65 6.15 16.77
CA VAL A 97 -24.64 5.13 16.49
C VAL A 97 -24.33 4.34 17.75
N LYS A 98 -24.42 3.01 17.67
CA LYS A 98 -24.11 2.12 18.79
C LYS A 98 -22.65 2.29 19.23
N GLN A 99 -22.41 2.22 20.53
CA GLN A 99 -21.08 2.39 21.14
C GLN A 99 -20.00 1.44 20.59
N GLU A 100 -20.41 0.22 20.20
CA GLU A 100 -19.53 -0.78 19.58
C GLU A 100 -18.94 -0.31 18.23
N LEU A 101 -19.65 0.56 17.52
CA LEU A 101 -19.26 1.06 16.20
C LEU A 101 -18.41 2.32 16.26
N TRP A 102 -18.24 2.94 17.44
CA TRP A 102 -17.52 4.22 17.55
C TRP A 102 -16.06 4.11 17.13
N ARG A 103 -15.45 2.94 17.31
CA ARG A 103 -14.07 2.64 16.86
C ARG A 103 -13.91 2.65 15.35
N ASN A 104 -15.01 2.51 14.60
CA ASN A 104 -15.01 2.48 13.14
C ASN A 104 -15.43 3.82 12.54
N ILE A 105 -15.69 4.86 13.33
CA ILE A 105 -16.03 6.18 12.80
C ILE A 105 -14.81 6.75 12.07
N SER A 106 -14.95 7.09 10.79
CA SER A 106 -13.88 7.70 10.00
C SER A 106 -14.01 9.21 9.86
N ALA A 107 -15.22 9.75 10.06
CA ALA A 107 -15.49 11.18 9.97
C ALA A 107 -16.62 11.57 10.93
N TYR A 108 -16.48 12.72 11.59
CA TYR A 108 -17.51 13.29 12.46
C TYR A 108 -17.43 14.82 12.53
N TYR A 109 -18.47 15.42 13.06
CA TYR A 109 -18.46 16.82 13.48
C TYR A 109 -19.11 16.96 14.85
N VAL A 110 -18.79 18.07 15.51
CA VAL A 110 -19.38 18.43 16.80
C VAL A 110 -20.25 19.66 16.60
N SER A 111 -21.51 19.58 17.00
CA SER A 111 -22.46 20.69 16.96
C SER A 111 -23.17 20.81 18.29
N LYS A 112 -23.15 22.01 18.90
CA LYS A 112 -23.79 22.29 20.20
C LYS A 112 -23.39 21.35 21.36
N GLY A 113 -22.22 20.71 21.28
CA GLY A 113 -21.72 19.75 22.27
C GLY A 113 -22.04 18.29 21.95
N ASP A 114 -22.85 18.03 20.93
CA ASP A 114 -23.21 16.70 20.46
C ASP A 114 -22.31 16.25 19.30
N VAL A 115 -21.95 14.96 19.28
CA VAL A 115 -21.14 14.38 18.22
C VAL A 115 -22.00 13.65 17.20
N TYR A 116 -21.81 13.98 15.92
CA TYR A 116 -22.52 13.37 14.81
C TYR A 116 -21.53 12.66 13.87
N SER A 117 -21.72 11.35 13.67
CA SER A 117 -20.92 10.57 12.73
C SER A 117 -21.35 10.83 11.29
N LEU A 118 -20.39 11.06 10.41
CA LEU A 118 -20.60 11.23 8.97
C LEU A 118 -20.38 9.94 8.16
N GLY A 119 -19.99 8.86 8.84
CA GLY A 119 -19.82 7.55 8.25
C GLY A 119 -18.76 6.70 8.94
N MET A 120 -18.82 5.41 8.62
CA MET A 120 -17.86 4.40 9.06
C MET A 120 -16.69 4.29 8.08
N GLN A 121 -15.57 3.79 8.59
CA GLN A 121 -14.36 3.50 7.86
C GLN A 121 -14.65 2.62 6.64
N SER A 122 -14.08 3.04 5.52
CA SER A 122 -14.04 2.30 4.27
C SER A 122 -12.68 2.49 3.62
N GLY A 123 -12.10 1.42 3.07
CA GLY A 123 -10.95 1.49 2.18
C GLY A 123 -11.34 1.56 0.70
N ALA A 124 -12.63 1.40 0.37
CA ALA A 124 -13.10 1.21 -1.00
C ALA A 124 -12.90 2.46 -1.87
N LEU A 125 -11.72 2.57 -2.45
CA LEU A 125 -11.29 3.69 -3.28
C LEU A 125 -11.61 3.40 -4.74
N ILE A 126 -12.33 4.31 -5.39
CA ILE A 126 -12.78 4.14 -6.78
C ILE A 126 -12.14 5.23 -7.63
N ALA A 127 -11.39 4.83 -8.66
CA ALA A 127 -10.87 5.77 -9.65
C ALA A 127 -11.99 6.23 -10.60
N ARG A 128 -12.21 7.54 -10.68
CA ARG A 128 -13.19 8.18 -11.57
C ARG A 128 -12.47 9.21 -12.45
N GLY A 129 -11.91 8.73 -13.56
CA GLY A 129 -11.13 9.58 -14.46
C GLY A 129 -9.81 10.02 -13.82
N LYS A 130 -9.64 11.31 -13.55
CA LYS A 130 -8.44 11.90 -12.93
C LYS A 130 -8.55 12.09 -11.42
N GLU A 131 -9.73 11.83 -10.85
CA GLU A 131 -9.98 11.97 -9.41
C GLU A 131 -10.29 10.59 -8.82
N LEU A 132 -10.02 10.44 -7.52
CA LEU A 132 -10.40 9.24 -6.76
C LEU A 132 -11.57 9.59 -5.86
N VAL A 133 -12.48 8.64 -5.66
CA VAL A 133 -13.66 8.83 -4.82
C VAL A 133 -13.64 7.78 -3.72
N LEU A 134 -13.76 8.24 -2.48
CA LEU A 134 -13.97 7.41 -1.30
C LEU A 134 -15.30 7.77 -0.67
N GLN A 135 -16.09 6.75 -0.31
CA GLN A 135 -17.40 6.95 0.30
C GLN A 135 -17.47 6.29 1.66
N TYR A 136 -17.83 7.08 2.67
CA TYR A 136 -18.21 6.61 4.00
C TYR A 136 -19.72 6.59 4.15
N LYS A 137 -20.23 5.53 4.79
CA LYS A 137 -21.67 5.28 4.96
C LYS A 137 -21.97 4.87 6.39
N GLY A 138 -23.24 4.92 6.78
CA GLY A 138 -23.70 4.42 8.07
C GLY A 138 -23.38 5.35 9.25
N GLY A 139 -23.36 6.67 9.02
CA GLY A 139 -23.23 7.66 10.09
C GLY A 139 -24.49 7.78 10.96
N SER A 140 -24.63 8.92 11.65
CA SER A 140 -25.83 9.24 12.43
C SER A 140 -27.05 9.40 11.52
N LEU A 141 -28.26 9.52 12.07
CA LEU A 141 -29.44 9.72 11.25
C LEU A 141 -29.40 11.09 10.56
N CYS A 142 -29.99 11.16 9.37
CA CYS A 142 -30.25 12.44 8.73
C CYS A 142 -31.26 13.25 9.55
N GLY A 143 -31.22 14.57 9.42
CA GLY A 143 -32.29 15.42 9.93
C GLY A 143 -33.63 14.97 9.35
N LYS A 144 -34.69 15.01 10.16
CA LYS A 144 -36.06 14.71 9.67
C LYS A 144 -36.29 15.58 8.44
N LYS A 145 -36.66 14.95 7.32
CA LYS A 145 -37.08 15.68 6.11
C LYS A 145 -38.02 16.79 6.57
N HIS A 146 -37.84 18.02 6.09
CA HIS A 146 -38.96 18.94 6.08
C HIS A 146 -40.09 18.14 5.43
N LYS A 147 -41.11 17.79 6.21
CA LYS A 147 -42.31 17.18 5.65
C LYS A 147 -42.70 18.14 4.55
N SER A 148 -42.49 17.74 3.30
CA SER A 148 -43.34 18.19 2.22
C SER A 148 -44.71 17.77 2.71
N LYS A 149 -45.36 18.69 3.41
CA LYS A 149 -46.79 18.64 3.60
C LYS A 149 -47.30 18.56 2.17
N SER A 150 -47.67 17.37 1.75
CA SER A 150 -48.88 17.21 0.99
C SER A 150 -50.05 17.69 1.86
N ASP A 151 -50.03 18.99 2.22
CA ASP A 151 -51.24 19.75 2.45
C ASP A 151 -51.86 19.93 1.05
N ARG A 152 -52.35 18.81 0.51
CA ARG A 152 -53.56 18.85 -0.30
C ARG A 152 -54.66 19.25 0.68
N ARG A 153 -54.76 20.56 0.90
CA ARG A 153 -55.96 21.35 1.21
C ARG A 153 -55.51 22.73 1.66
N ASN A 154 -55.79 23.71 0.80
CA ASN A 154 -55.76 25.16 1.05
C ASN A 154 -54.39 25.83 1.15
N ALA A 155 -53.83 26.17 -0.01
CA ALA A 155 -53.23 27.49 -0.21
C ALA A 155 -53.42 27.87 -1.69
N GLY A 156 -54.39 28.73 -1.95
CA GLY A 156 -54.31 29.61 -3.11
C GLY A 156 -53.15 30.59 -2.90
N GLU A 157 -52.70 31.18 -4.00
CA GLU A 157 -51.69 32.23 -4.12
C GLU A 157 -50.24 31.75 -4.37
N GLU A 158 -49.89 31.69 -5.67
CA GLU A 158 -48.84 32.50 -6.33
C GLU A 158 -47.50 32.69 -5.53
N ILE A 159 -46.28 32.37 -5.99
CA ILE A 159 -45.58 32.63 -7.27
C ILE A 159 -44.28 31.79 -7.34
N ALA A 160 -44.03 31.18 -8.53
CA ALA A 160 -42.79 30.87 -9.26
C ALA A 160 -41.52 30.30 -8.55
N ALA A 161 -40.68 29.43 -9.13
CA ALA A 161 -40.40 29.16 -10.53
C ALA A 161 -39.77 27.76 -10.69
N ARG A 162 -40.36 26.88 -11.49
CA ARG A 162 -39.61 25.83 -12.21
C ARG A 162 -40.11 25.85 -13.65
N GLY A 163 -39.17 26.08 -14.56
CA GLY A 163 -39.41 26.35 -15.97
C GLY A 163 -40.21 25.25 -16.65
N ALA A 164 -41.18 25.69 -17.44
CA ALA A 164 -41.94 24.88 -18.37
C ALA A 164 -41.01 24.36 -19.47
N VAL A 165 -40.90 23.04 -19.61
CA VAL A 165 -40.58 22.42 -20.90
C VAL A 165 -41.41 21.15 -21.05
N HIS A 166 -42.23 21.15 -22.11
CA HIS A 166 -43.13 20.10 -22.63
C HIS A 166 -44.54 20.01 -22.05
N GLU A 167 -45.37 20.93 -22.51
CA GLU A 167 -46.84 20.85 -22.55
C GLU A 167 -47.26 19.83 -23.62
N GLY A 168 -48.00 18.78 -23.24
CA GLY A 168 -48.67 17.91 -24.23
C GLY A 168 -48.83 16.40 -23.93
N ALA A 169 -48.39 15.86 -22.80
CA ALA A 169 -48.62 14.43 -22.51
C ALA A 169 -49.65 14.23 -21.38
N ALA A 170 -50.94 14.21 -21.73
CA ALA A 170 -51.99 13.73 -20.85
C ALA A 170 -51.99 12.19 -20.89
N TYR A 171 -51.60 11.54 -19.79
CA TYR A 171 -51.79 10.10 -19.64
C TYR A 171 -53.22 9.84 -19.14
N LYS A 172 -53.96 8.99 -19.86
CA LYS A 172 -55.31 8.55 -19.46
C LYS A 172 -55.20 7.57 -18.30
N ASP A 173 -55.93 7.85 -17.23
CA ASP A 173 -56.19 6.91 -16.14
C ASP A 173 -57.43 6.08 -16.54
N TYR A 174 -57.36 4.75 -16.39
CA TYR A 174 -58.49 3.87 -16.64
C TYR A 174 -59.23 3.66 -15.32
N GLU A 175 -60.45 4.18 -15.23
CA GLU A 175 -61.41 3.81 -14.19
C GLU A 175 -61.97 2.42 -14.53
N ASP A 176 -61.83 1.48 -13.59
CA ASP A 176 -62.57 0.22 -13.59
C ASP A 176 -63.46 0.26 -12.34
N ASP A 177 -64.76 0.39 -12.59
CA ASP A 177 -65.82 0.39 -11.58
C ASP A 177 -66.76 -0.79 -11.85
N GLU A 178 -67.45 -1.20 -10.79
CA GLU A 178 -68.49 -2.24 -10.65
C GLU A 178 -67.99 -3.62 -10.19
N GLY A 179 -68.57 -4.25 -9.16
CA GLY A 179 -69.76 -3.97 -8.36
C GLY A 179 -70.13 -5.24 -7.57
N GLY A 180 -70.97 -5.13 -6.53
CA GLY A 180 -71.66 -6.30 -5.97
C GLY A 180 -71.76 -6.36 -4.44
N SER A 181 -72.95 -6.02 -3.96
CA SER A 181 -73.58 -6.24 -2.65
C SER A 181 -73.29 -7.59 -1.95
N ASP A 182 -73.21 -7.60 -0.61
CA ASP A 182 -74.35 -8.03 0.23
C ASP A 182 -74.09 -8.00 1.75
N ALA A 183 -75.21 -7.88 2.46
CA ALA A 183 -75.39 -7.65 3.89
C ALA A 183 -74.94 -8.79 4.83
N GLY A 184 -74.72 -8.48 6.12
CA GLY A 184 -74.74 -9.50 7.15
C GLY A 184 -74.07 -9.10 8.47
N ASN A 185 -74.90 -8.90 9.49
CA ASN A 185 -74.54 -8.49 10.85
C ASN A 185 -73.85 -9.62 11.66
N SER A 186 -72.91 -9.20 12.50
CA SER A 186 -72.75 -9.62 13.91
C SER A 186 -71.51 -10.43 14.34
N THR A 187 -70.92 -9.87 15.41
CA THR A 187 -70.12 -10.46 16.49
C THR A 187 -68.61 -10.67 16.32
N ALA A 188 -67.94 -10.26 17.38
CA ALA A 188 -66.68 -10.77 17.92
C ALA A 188 -65.38 -10.21 17.31
N VAL A 189 -64.79 -9.28 18.07
CA VAL A 189 -63.37 -9.19 18.41
C VAL A 189 -62.36 -9.48 17.29
N ASP A 190 -61.84 -8.42 16.67
CA ASP A 190 -60.38 -8.23 16.63
C ASP A 190 -60.04 -6.79 16.27
N ALA A 191 -59.35 -6.13 17.19
CA ALA A 191 -58.70 -4.86 16.94
C ALA A 191 -57.43 -5.11 16.11
N LEU A 192 -57.58 -5.33 14.81
CA LEU A 192 -56.49 -5.11 13.86
C LEU A 192 -56.33 -3.60 13.71
N LYS A 193 -55.57 -3.01 14.64
CA LYS A 193 -54.81 -1.80 14.34
C LYS A 193 -54.04 -2.10 13.05
N LYS A 194 -54.41 -1.44 11.96
CA LYS A 194 -53.47 -1.18 10.87
C LYS A 194 -52.29 -0.48 11.53
N HIS A 195 -51.20 -1.22 11.68
CA HIS A 195 -49.88 -0.63 11.76
C HIS A 195 -49.68 0.00 10.38
N ASP A 196 -50.03 1.28 10.27
CA ASP A 196 -49.45 2.14 9.25
C ASP A 196 -47.99 2.32 9.69
N ASP A 197 -47.18 1.28 9.41
CA ASP A 197 -45.74 1.41 9.40
C ASP A 197 -45.43 2.30 8.19
N ASP A 198 -45.51 3.61 8.41
CA ASP A 198 -44.72 4.56 7.66
C ASP A 198 -43.25 4.14 7.88
N ASP A 199 -42.76 3.21 7.06
CA ASP A 199 -41.33 2.98 6.84
C ASP A 199 -40.75 4.25 6.22
N ASP A 200 -40.64 5.30 7.03
CA ASP A 200 -39.78 6.43 6.78
C ASP A 200 -38.38 5.86 6.61
N ASP A 201 -37.96 5.61 5.36
CA ASP A 201 -36.62 5.12 5.01
C ASP A 201 -35.58 5.87 5.85
N VAL A 202 -35.05 5.18 6.87
CA VAL A 202 -34.18 5.75 7.90
C VAL A 202 -32.82 6.02 7.26
N ARG A 203 -32.69 7.19 6.62
CA ARG A 203 -31.46 7.61 5.95
C ARG A 203 -30.41 7.98 6.99
N ARG A 204 -29.20 7.48 6.76
CA ARG A 204 -28.01 7.79 7.56
C ARG A 204 -27.10 8.75 6.82
N LYS A 205 -26.40 9.60 7.58
CA LYS A 205 -25.37 10.50 7.06
C LYS A 205 -24.27 9.69 6.38
N SER A 206 -23.77 10.25 5.29
CA SER A 206 -22.72 9.69 4.46
C SER A 206 -21.75 10.79 4.05
N THR A 207 -20.54 10.39 3.69
CA THR A 207 -19.49 11.31 3.27
C THR A 207 -18.93 10.86 1.93
N THR A 208 -18.78 11.79 1.01
CA THR A 208 -18.10 11.58 -0.27
C THR A 208 -16.84 12.43 -0.31
N ILE A 209 -15.70 11.77 -0.44
CA ILE A 209 -14.39 12.41 -0.45
C ILE A 209 -13.79 12.28 -1.85
N PHE A 210 -13.53 13.42 -2.49
CA PHE A 210 -12.88 13.52 -3.78
C PHE A 210 -11.39 13.80 -3.59
N PHE A 211 -10.52 12.92 -4.06
CA PHE A 211 -9.08 13.11 -4.05
C PHE A 211 -8.61 13.67 -5.39
N SER A 212 -7.83 14.74 -5.31
CA SER A 212 -7.21 15.42 -6.44
C SER A 212 -5.69 15.39 -6.30
N CYS A 213 -5.00 15.11 -7.39
CA CYS A 213 -3.53 15.10 -7.44
C CYS A 213 -2.98 16.51 -7.19
N ASP A 214 -2.14 16.62 -6.17
CA ASP A 214 -1.38 17.83 -5.85
C ASP A 214 0.11 17.56 -6.01
N LYS A 215 0.76 18.32 -6.89
CA LYS A 215 2.19 18.17 -7.21
C LYS A 215 3.05 19.19 -6.48
N ASP A 216 2.47 20.02 -5.61
CA ASP A 216 3.24 21.00 -4.86
C ASP A 216 4.24 20.29 -3.91
N PRO A 217 5.56 20.44 -4.14
CA PRO A 217 6.57 19.82 -3.27
C PRO A 217 6.51 20.34 -1.82
N MET A 218 5.94 21.54 -1.61
CA MET A 218 5.79 22.15 -0.28
C MET A 218 4.62 21.58 0.52
N ALA A 219 3.64 20.95 -0.14
CA ALA A 219 2.49 20.33 0.52
C ALA A 219 2.88 18.94 1.05
N ALA A 220 3.58 18.90 2.20
CA ALA A 220 4.08 17.66 2.81
C ALA A 220 2.99 16.65 3.18
N ALA A 221 1.78 17.12 3.52
CA ALA A 221 0.64 16.31 3.93
C ALA A 221 -0.59 16.62 3.08
N ALA A 222 -1.55 15.68 3.03
CA ALA A 222 -2.81 15.89 2.34
C ALA A 222 -3.60 17.05 2.98
N SER A 223 -4.20 17.92 2.16
CA SER A 223 -5.03 19.03 2.67
C SER A 223 -6.50 18.75 2.40
N VAL A 224 -7.33 18.82 3.43
CA VAL A 224 -8.78 18.55 3.36
C VAL A 224 -9.57 19.85 3.37
N SER A 225 -10.52 19.98 2.43
CA SER A 225 -11.43 21.11 2.31
C SER A 225 -12.88 20.63 2.25
N PHE A 226 -13.77 21.31 2.97
CA PHE A 226 -15.21 21.08 2.89
C PHE A 226 -15.76 21.84 1.68
N ILE A 227 -16.58 21.17 0.86
CA ILE A 227 -17.21 21.79 -0.32
C ILE A 227 -18.67 22.14 -0.01
N ALA A 228 -19.46 21.15 0.38
CA ALA A 228 -20.90 21.30 0.53
C ALA A 228 -21.50 20.18 1.38
N ALA A 229 -22.68 20.46 1.93
CA ALA A 229 -23.59 19.47 2.49
C ALA A 229 -24.92 19.54 1.74
N ASP A 230 -25.58 18.40 1.58
CA ASP A 230 -26.94 18.35 1.03
C ASP A 230 -27.92 19.13 1.92
N PRO A 231 -29.02 19.67 1.37
CA PRO A 231 -30.04 20.39 2.16
C PRO A 231 -30.71 19.52 3.22
N ASP A 232 -30.75 18.19 3.02
CA ASP A 232 -31.23 17.21 3.99
C ASP A 232 -30.19 16.83 5.06
N GLU A 233 -28.98 17.39 4.98
CA GLU A 233 -27.83 17.05 5.82
C GLU A 233 -27.52 15.53 5.83
N CYS A 234 -27.76 14.84 4.71
CA CYS A 234 -27.52 13.41 4.56
C CYS A 234 -26.17 13.06 3.91
N ASN A 235 -25.62 13.95 3.09
CA ASN A 235 -24.36 13.71 2.38
C ASN A 235 -23.47 14.93 2.52
N TYR A 236 -22.21 14.68 2.82
CA TYR A 236 -21.19 15.71 3.02
C TYR A 236 -20.08 15.48 2.01
N VAL A 237 -19.68 16.53 1.32
CA VAL A 237 -18.71 16.46 0.25
C VAL A 237 -17.44 17.17 0.65
N PHE A 238 -16.33 16.43 0.63
CA PHE A 238 -14.99 16.94 0.89
C PHE A 238 -14.11 16.79 -0.33
N LYS A 239 -13.20 17.74 -0.53
CA LYS A 239 -12.11 17.65 -1.49
C LYS A 239 -10.79 17.59 -0.77
N VAL A 240 -10.00 16.57 -1.10
CA VAL A 240 -8.69 16.31 -0.55
C VAL A 240 -7.67 16.47 -1.65
N LYS A 241 -6.66 17.30 -1.42
CA LYS A 241 -5.50 17.43 -2.29
C LYS A 241 -4.36 16.62 -1.70
N SER A 242 -3.81 15.70 -2.48
CA SER A 242 -2.70 14.87 -2.05
C SER A 242 -1.76 14.56 -3.22
N ARG A 243 -0.46 14.46 -2.90
CA ARG A 243 0.58 13.92 -3.78
C ARG A 243 0.37 12.45 -4.13
N HIS A 244 -0.22 11.68 -3.23
CA HIS A 244 -0.44 10.24 -3.40
C HIS A 244 -1.69 9.91 -4.21
N ALA A 245 -2.53 10.92 -4.47
CA ALA A 245 -3.64 10.84 -5.42
C ALA A 245 -3.18 11.04 -6.88
N CYS A 246 -1.89 11.29 -7.12
CA CYS A 246 -1.33 11.32 -8.47
C CYS A 246 -1.12 9.91 -9.01
N ALA A 247 -1.38 9.72 -10.31
CA ALA A 247 -1.18 8.45 -10.98
C ALA A 247 0.27 7.98 -10.82
N GLY A 248 0.47 6.92 -10.03
CA GLY A 248 1.73 6.22 -9.88
C GLY A 248 1.88 5.13 -10.93
N ALA A 249 3.12 4.80 -11.26
CA ALA A 249 3.41 3.51 -11.89
C ALA A 249 3.19 2.42 -10.83
N GLU A 250 2.35 1.44 -11.15
CA GLU A 250 2.15 0.27 -10.28
C GLU A 250 3.52 -0.35 -9.97
N PRO A 251 3.87 -0.62 -8.69
CA PRO A 251 5.00 -1.46 -8.35
C PRO A 251 4.81 -2.75 -9.13
N HIS A 252 5.73 -3.03 -10.05
CA HIS A 252 5.54 -3.93 -11.17
C HIS A 252 4.79 -5.20 -10.76
N LYS A 253 3.69 -5.48 -11.48
CA LYS A 253 2.98 -6.76 -11.40
C LYS A 253 4.02 -7.89 -11.42
N PRO A 254 3.95 -8.89 -10.51
CA PRO A 254 4.97 -9.93 -10.43
C PRO A 254 5.07 -10.65 -11.78
N GLY A 255 6.12 -10.32 -12.54
CA GLY A 255 6.32 -10.81 -13.91
C GLY A 255 6.80 -9.78 -14.94
N SER A 256 6.70 -8.46 -14.66
CA SER A 256 7.23 -7.44 -15.57
C SER A 256 8.72 -7.19 -15.30
N VAL A 257 9.59 -7.68 -16.18
CA VAL A 257 11.04 -7.43 -16.15
C VAL A 257 11.32 -5.93 -16.30
N GLU A 258 12.13 -5.38 -15.40
CA GLU A 258 12.59 -3.99 -15.49
C GLU A 258 13.33 -3.79 -16.84
N PRO A 259 13.14 -2.64 -17.53
CA PRO A 259 13.83 -2.36 -18.79
C PRO A 259 15.36 -2.52 -18.67
N GLY A 260 15.95 -2.29 -17.49
CA GLY A 260 17.36 -2.53 -17.22
C GLY A 260 17.78 -4.01 -17.35
N SER A 261 16.96 -4.96 -16.88
CA SER A 261 17.27 -6.38 -16.97
C SER A 261 17.27 -6.87 -18.41
N VAL A 262 16.33 -6.38 -19.23
CA VAL A 262 16.26 -6.75 -20.66
C VAL A 262 17.51 -6.26 -21.39
N PHE A 263 17.93 -5.02 -21.13
CA PHE A 263 19.14 -4.45 -21.71
C PHE A 263 20.40 -5.24 -21.32
N LEU A 264 20.53 -5.62 -20.05
CA LEU A 264 21.66 -6.43 -19.59
C LEU A 264 21.71 -7.81 -20.24
N ILE A 265 20.56 -8.48 -20.39
CA ILE A 265 20.51 -9.78 -21.07
C ILE A 265 20.99 -9.65 -22.52
N ILE A 266 20.51 -8.63 -23.24
CA ILE A 266 20.93 -8.36 -24.63
C ILE A 266 22.44 -8.10 -24.71
N LEU A 267 22.98 -7.29 -23.79
CA LEU A 267 24.41 -6.99 -23.73
C LEU A 267 25.23 -8.27 -23.49
N VAL A 268 24.82 -9.13 -22.56
CA VAL A 268 25.51 -10.40 -22.28
C VAL A 268 25.54 -11.30 -23.51
N ILE A 269 24.40 -11.44 -24.21
CA ILE A 269 24.33 -12.24 -25.44
C ILE A 269 25.24 -11.65 -26.51
N ALA A 270 25.25 -10.33 -26.70
CA ALA A 270 26.12 -9.66 -27.67
C ALA A 270 27.61 -9.91 -27.37
N VAL A 271 28.01 -9.85 -26.10
CA VAL A 271 29.38 -10.17 -25.66
C VAL A 271 29.73 -11.63 -25.91
N LEU A 272 28.83 -12.57 -25.63
CA LEU A 272 29.05 -14.00 -25.89
C LEU A 272 29.24 -14.27 -27.38
N VAL A 273 28.39 -13.69 -28.24
CA VAL A 273 28.52 -13.82 -29.71
C VAL A 273 29.84 -13.22 -30.19
N TYR A 274 30.24 -12.05 -29.66
CA TYR A 274 31.51 -11.42 -29.99
C TYR A 274 32.72 -12.28 -29.60
N LEU A 275 32.72 -12.84 -28.39
CA LEU A 275 33.80 -13.69 -27.90
C LEU A 275 33.86 -15.02 -28.66
N LEU A 276 32.73 -15.74 -28.79
CA LEU A 276 32.69 -17.03 -29.47
C LEU A 276 32.99 -16.90 -30.96
N GLY A 277 32.36 -15.94 -31.63
CA GLY A 277 32.58 -15.67 -33.05
C GLY A 277 34.02 -15.21 -33.31
N GLY A 278 34.55 -14.33 -32.46
CA GLY A 278 35.92 -13.84 -32.58
C GLY A 278 36.99 -14.90 -32.27
N ILE A 279 36.77 -15.78 -31.28
CA ILE A 279 37.64 -16.94 -31.03
C ILE A 279 37.59 -17.89 -32.23
N PHE A 280 36.41 -18.21 -32.75
CA PHE A 280 36.26 -19.09 -33.92
C PHE A 280 36.96 -18.51 -35.14
N TYR A 281 36.79 -17.21 -35.40
CA TYR A 281 37.45 -16.49 -36.49
C TYR A 281 38.98 -16.52 -36.34
N ASN A 282 39.51 -16.10 -35.19
CA ASN A 282 40.96 -16.08 -34.95
C ASN A 282 41.59 -17.48 -34.94
N ARG A 283 40.83 -18.51 -34.55
CA ARG A 283 41.26 -19.90 -34.56
C ARG A 283 41.28 -20.51 -35.96
N THR A 284 40.26 -20.25 -36.77
CA THR A 284 40.08 -20.89 -38.08
C THR A 284 40.76 -20.13 -39.21
N VAL A 285 40.70 -18.79 -39.19
CA VAL A 285 41.25 -17.93 -40.25
C VAL A 285 42.67 -17.47 -39.91
N SER A 286 42.90 -17.04 -38.66
CA SER A 286 44.19 -16.44 -38.27
C SER A 286 45.17 -17.42 -37.62
N ASN A 287 44.80 -18.71 -37.44
CA ASN A 287 45.62 -19.75 -36.80
C ASN A 287 46.27 -19.34 -35.45
N ALA A 288 45.66 -18.41 -34.73
CA ALA A 288 46.16 -17.96 -33.44
C ALA A 288 46.04 -19.09 -32.40
N ARG A 289 46.99 -19.18 -31.45
CA ARG A 289 46.99 -20.16 -30.35
C ARG A 289 47.08 -19.46 -28.99
N GLY A 290 46.44 -20.07 -27.98
CA GLY A 290 46.42 -19.57 -26.62
C GLY A 290 45.65 -18.26 -26.46
N TRP A 291 46.07 -17.42 -25.50
CA TRP A 291 45.42 -16.15 -25.14
C TRP A 291 45.31 -15.12 -26.27
N LYS A 292 46.07 -15.30 -27.36
CA LYS A 292 45.97 -14.50 -28.59
C LYS A 292 44.73 -14.80 -29.43
N GLN A 293 43.92 -15.80 -29.06
CA GLN A 293 42.65 -16.12 -29.72
C GLN A 293 41.51 -15.18 -29.33
N LEU A 294 41.60 -14.52 -28.16
CA LEU A 294 40.56 -13.62 -27.66
C LEU A 294 40.64 -12.26 -28.37
N PRO A 295 39.54 -11.78 -28.99
CA PRO A 295 39.48 -10.44 -29.55
C PRO A 295 39.69 -9.39 -28.45
N ASN A 296 40.63 -8.45 -28.64
CA ASN A 296 40.88 -7.35 -27.70
C ASN A 296 41.10 -7.80 -26.23
N TYR A 297 41.97 -8.78 -26.02
CA TYR A 297 42.25 -9.38 -24.70
C TYR A 297 42.55 -8.36 -23.58
N SER A 298 43.30 -7.29 -23.86
CA SER A 298 43.64 -6.26 -22.87
C SER A 298 42.41 -5.57 -22.28
N LEU A 299 41.38 -5.35 -23.10
CA LEU A 299 40.10 -4.76 -22.66
C LEU A 299 39.35 -5.73 -21.74
N TRP A 300 39.22 -7.01 -22.14
CA TRP A 300 38.51 -8.02 -21.36
C TRP A 300 39.19 -8.36 -20.04
N ALA A 301 40.52 -8.43 -20.03
CA ALA A 301 41.29 -8.64 -18.81
C ALA A 301 41.06 -7.49 -17.82
N GLY A 302 41.02 -6.24 -18.32
CA GLY A 302 40.66 -5.08 -17.51
C GLY A 302 39.24 -5.19 -16.94
N VAL A 303 38.23 -5.39 -17.81
CA VAL A 303 36.82 -5.51 -17.40
C VAL A 303 36.62 -6.63 -16.36
N TRP A 304 37.25 -7.79 -16.54
CA TRP A 304 37.16 -8.89 -15.57
C TRP A 304 37.79 -8.52 -14.23
N SER A 305 38.98 -7.89 -14.23
CA SER A 305 39.63 -7.40 -13.01
C SER A 305 38.74 -6.41 -12.24
N PHE A 306 38.09 -5.48 -12.94
CA PHE A 306 37.17 -4.53 -12.31
C PHE A 306 35.95 -5.22 -11.70
N ILE A 307 35.38 -6.22 -12.38
CA ILE A 307 34.24 -7.00 -11.86
C ILE A 307 34.64 -7.80 -10.62
N THR A 308 35.80 -8.45 -10.64
CA THR A 308 36.29 -9.20 -9.48
C THR A 308 36.55 -8.29 -8.29
N ASP A 309 37.20 -7.14 -8.51
CA ASP A 309 37.49 -6.18 -7.44
C ASP A 309 36.19 -5.59 -6.85
N LEU A 310 35.22 -5.23 -7.70
CA LEU A 310 33.90 -4.75 -7.26
C LEU A 310 33.16 -5.82 -6.45
N PHE A 311 33.17 -7.08 -6.91
CA PHE A 311 32.55 -8.19 -6.18
C PHE A 311 33.20 -8.42 -4.82
N PHE A 312 34.54 -8.40 -4.73
CA PHE A 312 35.24 -8.52 -3.46
C PHE A 312 34.96 -7.35 -2.51
N ILE A 313 34.88 -6.12 -3.01
CA ILE A 313 34.56 -4.93 -2.21
C ILE A 313 33.12 -5.00 -1.68
N VAL A 314 32.16 -5.38 -2.51
CA VAL A 314 30.75 -5.51 -2.10
C VAL A 314 30.59 -6.68 -1.13
N LEU A 315 31.19 -7.84 -1.41
CA LEU A 315 31.12 -9.03 -0.55
C LEU A 315 31.80 -8.80 0.80
N SER A 316 32.94 -8.12 0.84
CA SER A 316 33.63 -7.76 2.09
C SER A 316 32.89 -6.68 2.88
N SER A 317 32.19 -5.77 2.20
CA SER A 317 31.33 -4.77 2.84
C SER A 317 30.08 -5.43 3.44
N CYS A 318 29.43 -6.35 2.73
CA CYS A 318 28.31 -7.14 3.27
C CYS A 318 28.76 -8.07 4.41
N ALA A 319 29.98 -8.61 4.36
CA ALA A 319 30.55 -9.42 5.44
C ALA A 319 30.89 -8.61 6.71
N ARG A 320 31.10 -7.29 6.61
CA ARG A 320 31.24 -6.39 7.78
C ARG A 320 29.91 -6.05 8.46
N PHE A 321 28.77 -6.21 7.77
CA PHE A 321 27.43 -6.06 8.35
C PHE A 321 26.88 -7.34 8.97
N LEU A 322 27.56 -8.48 8.81
CA LEU A 322 27.32 -9.67 9.62
C LEU A 322 28.03 -9.48 10.97
N PRO A 323 27.36 -9.65 12.12
CA PRO A 323 28.01 -9.57 13.42
C PRO A 323 29.03 -10.70 13.53
N SER A 324 30.29 -10.38 13.28
CA SER A 324 31.40 -11.26 13.57
C SER A 324 31.41 -11.48 15.09
N ARG A 325 30.93 -12.64 15.56
CA ARG A 325 31.30 -13.18 16.87
C ARG A 325 32.78 -13.55 16.84
N ARG A 326 33.65 -12.55 16.73
CA ARG A 326 35.08 -12.70 16.93
C ARG A 326 35.33 -12.27 18.37
N GLY A 327 35.12 -13.23 19.27
CA GLY A 327 35.51 -13.10 20.65
C GLY A 327 37.01 -12.84 20.70
N TYR A 328 37.39 -11.70 21.26
CA TYR A 328 38.74 -11.48 21.74
C TYR A 328 38.99 -12.52 22.85
N HIS A 329 39.74 -13.57 22.54
CA HIS A 329 40.34 -14.39 23.59
C HIS A 329 41.41 -13.54 24.26
N TYR A 330 41.06 -13.00 25.42
CA TYR A 330 42.01 -12.56 26.41
C TYR A 330 42.87 -13.77 26.79
N LEU A 331 44.17 -13.70 26.50
CA LEU A 331 45.15 -14.60 27.10
C LEU A 331 45.24 -14.23 28.58
N ALA A 332 44.45 -14.91 29.43
CA ALA A 332 44.62 -14.86 30.86
C ALA A 332 45.91 -15.60 31.22
N GLY A 333 46.92 -14.84 31.63
CA GLY A 333 48.11 -15.39 32.25
C GLY A 333 47.81 -15.80 33.69
N SER A 334 47.98 -17.08 34.02
CA SER A 334 48.55 -17.53 35.30
C SER A 334 48.76 -19.04 35.35
N PRO A 335 49.63 -19.53 36.26
CA PRO A 335 50.61 -20.57 35.97
C PRO A 335 50.15 -21.95 36.45
N THR A 336 50.96 -22.96 36.08
CA THR A 336 50.93 -24.39 36.48
C THR A 336 50.25 -25.33 35.49
N GLY A 337 51.00 -26.37 35.08
CA GLY A 337 50.43 -27.52 34.35
C GLY A 337 51.20 -28.00 33.12
N ARG A 338 52.44 -28.46 33.35
CA ARG A 338 53.20 -29.48 32.60
C ARG A 338 52.65 -30.04 31.27
N THR A 339 53.59 -30.10 30.32
CA THR A 339 53.80 -31.15 29.30
C THR A 339 52.84 -31.27 28.12
N ARG A 340 53.21 -30.65 26.98
CA ARG A 340 53.05 -31.23 25.63
C ARG A 340 53.63 -30.42 24.44
N SER A 341 54.27 -29.27 24.68
CA SER A 341 54.83 -28.41 23.61
C SER A 341 56.37 -28.44 23.52
N SER A 342 56.98 -29.61 23.76
CA SER A 342 58.45 -29.79 23.63
C SER A 342 58.84 -30.77 22.54
N ARG A 343 57.89 -31.44 21.86
CA ARG A 343 58.21 -32.42 20.80
C ARG A 343 58.33 -31.81 19.40
N ASP A 344 57.80 -30.61 19.19
CA ASP A 344 57.73 -30.00 17.86
C ASP A 344 58.94 -29.10 17.55
N ARG A 345 59.50 -28.44 18.56
CA ARG A 345 60.68 -27.57 18.36
C ARG A 345 61.97 -28.35 18.08
N ASP A 346 62.11 -29.54 18.67
CA ASP A 346 63.26 -30.42 18.36
C ASP A 346 63.13 -31.04 16.96
N ALA A 347 61.91 -31.09 16.39
CA ALA A 347 61.67 -31.55 15.02
C ALA A 347 61.95 -30.47 13.97
N GLU A 348 61.68 -29.19 14.28
CA GLU A 348 62.07 -28.06 13.42
C GLU A 348 63.59 -27.85 13.39
N ASN A 349 64.29 -28.00 14.53
CA ASN A 349 65.75 -27.86 14.56
C ASN A 349 66.48 -28.98 13.78
N ARG A 350 65.89 -30.18 13.67
CA ARG A 350 66.46 -31.28 12.86
C ARG A 350 66.41 -31.03 11.35
N LEU A 351 65.47 -30.21 10.87
CA LEU A 351 65.36 -29.86 9.45
C LEU A 351 66.33 -28.76 9.03
N ILE A 352 66.87 -28.01 10.00
CA ILE A 352 67.84 -26.94 9.77
C ILE A 352 69.26 -27.55 9.71
N ASP A 353 69.59 -28.47 10.62
CA ASP A 353 70.89 -29.16 10.60
C ASP A 353 71.09 -30.05 9.36
N GLN A 354 70.00 -30.60 8.78
CA GLN A 354 70.08 -31.36 7.51
C GLN A 354 70.27 -30.48 6.27
N LEU A 355 69.99 -29.17 6.35
CA LEU A 355 70.12 -28.26 5.21
C LEU A 355 71.54 -27.69 5.11
N ASP A 356 72.27 -27.61 6.24
CA ASP A 356 73.65 -27.14 6.29
C ASP A 356 74.68 -28.21 5.90
N GLU A 357 74.33 -29.51 5.92
CA GLU A 357 75.23 -30.61 5.50
C GLU A 357 75.27 -30.86 3.97
N GLU A 358 74.36 -30.28 3.16
CA GLU A 358 74.35 -30.49 1.69
C GLU A 358 75.16 -29.44 0.90
N TRP A 359 75.80 -28.47 1.57
CA TRP A 359 76.54 -27.39 0.92
C TRP A 359 78.07 -27.42 1.09
N ASP A 360 78.63 -28.42 1.79
CA ASP A 360 80.08 -28.49 2.11
C ASP A 360 80.79 -29.80 1.68
N ASP A 361 80.39 -30.41 0.56
CA ASP A 361 81.24 -31.38 -0.19
C ASP A 361 81.32 -31.05 -1.70
#